data_AF-K1Z0X6-F1
#
_entry.id   AF-K1Z0X6-F1
#
_cell.length_a   1.000
_cell.length_b   1.000
_cell.length_c   1.000
_cell.angle_alpha   90.00
_cell.angle_beta   90.00
_cell.angle_gamma   90.00
#
_symmetry.space_group_name_H-M   'P 1'
#
loop_
_entity.id
_entity.type
_entity.pdbx_description
1 polymer ?
#
loop_
_entity_poly.entity_id
_entity_poly.type
_entity_poly.pdbx_seq_one_letter_code
_entity_poly.pdbx_strand_id
1 'polypeptide(L)'
;MAMTAGSRVFIDTNILVYANLGQSPFHSHAVARLQELQDNDCSLYVNRQVLREYLAAMTRPGTLTADIPVISLVEDVRGFENDLIVLDDVPAVTDKLLETVGQYSVA
;
A
#
# COMPACT_ATOMS: atom_id res chain seq x y z
N MET A 1 10.22 -15.96 0.46
CA MET A 1 11.61 -15.63 0.90
C MET A 1 11.52 -15.25 2.37
N ALA A 2 12.43 -15.74 3.22
CA ALA A 2 12.51 -15.27 4.60
C ALA A 2 13.00 -13.82 4.58
N MET A 3 12.22 -12.90 5.15
CA MET A 3 12.65 -11.52 5.35
C MET A 3 13.39 -11.46 6.69
N THR A 4 14.53 -10.79 6.74
CA THR A 4 15.30 -10.63 7.97
C THR A 4 14.96 -9.31 8.67
N ALA A 5 15.23 -9.24 9.97
CA ALA A 5 15.16 -7.99 10.72
C ALA A 5 15.91 -6.85 10.01
N GLY A 6 15.32 -5.66 10.00
CA GLY A 6 15.84 -4.49 9.29
C GLY A 6 15.59 -4.45 7.78
N SER A 7 14.85 -5.41 7.22
CA SER A 7 14.44 -5.35 5.81
C SER A 7 13.53 -4.14 5.57
N ARG A 8 13.74 -3.46 4.43
CA ARG A 8 12.87 -2.38 3.96
C ARG A 8 11.87 -2.95 2.97
N VAL A 9 10.59 -2.92 3.32
CA VAL A 9 9.53 -3.52 2.51
C VAL A 9 8.61 -2.42 2.01
N PHE A 10 8.52 -2.28 0.69
CA PHE A 10 7.56 -1.38 0.07
C PHE A 10 6.19 -2.08 -0.04
N ILE A 11 5.14 -1.43 0.42
CA ILE A 11 3.78 -1.93 0.41
C ILE A 11 3.05 -1.35 -0.80
N ASP A 12 2.51 -2.25 -1.63
CA ASP A 12 1.67 -1.91 -2.77
C ASP A 12 0.22 -1.60 -2.30
N THR A 13 -0.49 -0.78 -3.07
CA THR A 13 -1.89 -0.40 -2.87
C THR A 13 -2.78 -1.61 -2.63
N ASN A 14 -2.62 -2.69 -3.40
CA ASN A 14 -3.46 -3.89 -3.27
C ASN A 14 -3.39 -4.51 -1.87
N ILE A 15 -2.22 -4.48 -1.22
CA ILE A 15 -2.06 -5.03 0.13
C ILE A 15 -2.81 -4.18 1.15
N LEU A 16 -2.76 -2.85 1.04
CA LEU A 16 -3.54 -1.94 1.89
C LEU A 16 -5.04 -2.14 1.67
N VAL A 17 -5.48 -2.25 0.41
CA VAL A 17 -6.89 -2.51 0.08
C VAL A 17 -7.35 -3.83 0.68
N TYR A 18 -6.61 -4.92 0.50
CA TYR A 18 -7.02 -6.22 1.05
C TYR A 18 -7.04 -6.23 2.58
N ALA A 19 -6.04 -5.60 3.21
CA ALA A 19 -5.97 -5.52 4.66
C ALA A 19 -7.13 -4.72 5.29
N ASN A 20 -7.70 -3.75 4.58
CA ASN A 20 -8.77 -2.89 5.11
C ASN A 20 -10.16 -3.21 4.53
N LEU A 21 -10.22 -4.09 3.53
CA LEU A 21 -11.48 -4.57 2.96
C LEU A 21 -11.83 -5.94 3.54
N GLY A 22 -12.65 -5.96 4.59
CA GLY A 22 -13.03 -7.21 5.28
C GLY A 22 -13.67 -8.27 4.38
N GLN A 23 -14.36 -7.88 3.31
CA GLN A 23 -14.93 -8.83 2.34
C GLN A 23 -13.94 -9.36 1.29
N SER A 24 -12.69 -8.87 1.26
CA SER A 24 -11.68 -9.38 0.35
C SER A 24 -11.33 -10.83 0.70
N PRO A 25 -11.25 -11.75 -0.27
CA PRO A 25 -10.78 -13.12 0.00
C PRO A 25 -9.33 -13.16 0.50
N PHE A 26 -8.57 -12.09 0.28
CA PHE A 26 -7.18 -11.95 0.71
C PHE A 26 -7.04 -11.21 2.04
N HIS A 27 -8.13 -10.79 2.70
CA HIS A 27 -8.09 -9.96 3.90
C HIS A 27 -7.23 -10.56 5.01
N SER A 28 -7.53 -11.81 5.39
CA SER A 28 -6.78 -12.51 6.45
C SER A 28 -5.30 -12.69 6.11
N HIS A 29 -4.98 -12.94 4.84
CA HIS A 29 -3.61 -13.12 4.39
C HIS A 29 -2.83 -11.80 4.39
N ALA A 30 -3.46 -10.71 3.97
CA ALA A 30 -2.86 -9.38 3.95
C ALA A 30 -2.56 -8.90 5.38
N VAL A 31 -3.53 -9.02 6.29
CA VAL A 31 -3.36 -8.65 7.71
C VAL A 31 -2.26 -9.49 8.35
N ALA A 32 -2.30 -10.82 8.20
CA ALA A 32 -1.29 -11.70 8.77
C ALA A 32 0.12 -11.39 8.24
N ARG A 33 0.23 -11.08 6.96
CA ARG A 33 1.53 -10.76 6.36
C ARG A 33 2.08 -9.42 6.84
N LEU A 34 1.25 -8.39 6.98
CA LEU A 34 1.68 -7.11 7.53
C LEU A 34 2.13 -7.26 8.98
N GLN A 35 1.38 -8.00 9.79
CA GLN A 35 1.74 -8.30 11.18
C GLN A 35 3.07 -9.07 11.26
N GLU A 36 3.23 -10.11 10.44
CA GLU A 36 4.47 -10.89 10.41
C GLU A 36 5.68 -10.02 10.06
N LEU A 37 5.54 -9.08 9.12
CA LEU A 37 6.63 -8.17 8.77
C LEU A 37 6.98 -7.23 9.92
N GLN A 38 5.98 -6.70 10.63
CA GLN A 38 6.19 -5.88 11.82
C GLN A 38 6.85 -6.67 12.96
N ASP A 39 6.38 -7.89 13.22
CA ASP A 39 6.92 -8.79 14.24
C ASP A 39 8.39 -9.17 13.96
N ASN A 40 8.77 -9.21 12.68
CA ASN A 40 10.14 -9.45 12.24
C ASN A 40 10.99 -8.17 12.17
N ASP A 41 10.57 -7.05 12.78
CA ASP A 41 11.30 -5.77 12.79
C ASP A 41 11.65 -5.26 11.38
N CYS A 42 10.74 -5.47 10.42
CA CYS A 42 10.85 -4.90 9.08
C CYS A 42 10.29 -3.48 9.09
N SER A 43 10.99 -2.57 8.41
CA SER A 43 10.47 -1.23 8.15
C SER A 43 9.55 -1.25 6.93
N LEU A 44 8.32 -0.82 7.12
CA LEU A 44 7.30 -0.77 6.06
C LEU A 44 7.26 0.62 5.44
N TYR A 45 7.25 0.65 4.11
CA TYR A 45 7.30 1.88 3.32
C TYR A 45 6.12 1.95 2.36
N VAL A 46 5.61 3.16 2.16
CA VAL A 46 4.66 3.50 1.09
C VAL A 46 5.11 4.79 0.43
N ASN A 47 4.49 5.18 -0.67
CA ASN A 47 4.59 6.55 -1.17
C ASN A 47 3.20 7.20 -1.20
N ARG A 48 3.15 8.50 -1.50
CA ARG A 48 1.88 9.24 -1.59
C ARG A 48 0.98 8.74 -2.74
N GLN A 49 1.54 8.13 -3.78
CA GLN A 49 0.74 7.56 -4.86
C GLN A 49 -0.07 6.36 -4.38
N VAL A 50 0.55 5.45 -3.62
CA VAL A 50 -0.13 4.29 -3.01
C VAL A 50 -1.32 4.73 -2.15
N LEU A 51 -1.15 5.77 -1.32
CA LEU A 51 -2.25 6.30 -0.50
C LEU A 51 -3.40 6.88 -1.35
N ARG A 52 -3.08 7.58 -2.44
CA ARG A 52 -4.10 8.09 -3.39
C ARG A 52 -4.84 6.96 -4.09
N GLU A 53 -4.12 5.93 -4.54
CA GLU A 53 -4.71 4.77 -5.20
C GLU A 53 -5.58 3.96 -4.23
N TYR A 54 -5.17 3.84 -2.96
CA TYR A 54 -6.00 3.23 -1.91
C TYR A 54 -7.33 3.96 -1.76
N LEU A 55 -7.30 5.29 -1.59
CA LEU A 55 -8.53 6.09 -1.49
C LEU A 55 -9.39 5.96 -2.75
N ALA A 56 -8.78 5.97 -3.94
CA ALA A 56 -9.50 5.80 -5.20
C ALA A 56 -10.16 4.43 -5.30
N ALA A 57 -9.48 3.36 -4.86
CA ALA A 57 -10.02 2.00 -4.85
C ALA A 57 -11.18 1.86 -3.84
N MET A 58 -11.01 2.40 -2.64
CA MET A 58 -11.98 2.30 -1.54
C MET A 58 -13.17 3.27 -1.66
N THR A 59 -13.15 4.18 -2.62
CA THR A 59 -14.30 5.05 -2.96
C THR A 59 -14.95 4.69 -4.28
N ARG A 60 -14.42 3.69 -5.01
CA ARG A 60 -14.92 3.32 -6.33
C ARG A 60 -16.32 2.67 -6.22
N PRO A 61 -17.35 3.25 -6.87
CA PRO A 61 -18.70 2.69 -6.86
C PRO A 61 -18.73 1.26 -7.42
N GLY A 62 -19.43 0.36 -6.75
CA GLY A 62 -19.66 -1.03 -7.21
C GLY A 62 -18.53 -2.02 -6.89
N THR A 63 -17.38 -1.57 -6.37
CA THR A 63 -16.33 -2.48 -5.85
C THR A 63 -16.65 -2.95 -4.43
N LEU A 64 -17.46 -2.19 -3.71
CA LEU A 64 -17.77 -2.40 -2.30
C LEU A 64 -19.24 -2.73 -2.12
N THR A 65 -19.54 -3.65 -1.20
CA THR A 65 -20.92 -4.06 -0.87
C THR A 65 -21.68 -3.00 -0.06
N ALA A 66 -20.98 -2.00 0.49
CA ALA A 66 -21.55 -0.89 1.24
C ALA A 66 -20.70 0.39 1.04
N ASP A 67 -21.33 1.54 1.17
CA ASP A 67 -20.64 2.83 1.18
C ASP A 67 -19.76 2.93 2.43
N ILE A 68 -18.44 3.01 2.24
CA ILE A 68 -17.51 3.25 3.34
C ILE A 68 -17.60 4.73 3.73
N PRO A 69 -17.83 5.05 5.02
CA PRO A 69 -17.81 6.44 5.47
C PRO A 69 -16.47 7.11 5.16
N VAL A 70 -16.51 8.31 4.59
CA VAL A 70 -15.30 9.10 4.27
C VAL A 70 -14.41 9.32 5.51
N ILE A 71 -15.02 9.46 6.69
CA ILE A 71 -14.29 9.59 7.96
C ILE A 71 -13.38 8.38 8.22
N SER A 72 -13.85 7.16 7.95
CA SER A 72 -13.07 5.93 8.13
C SER A 72 -11.89 5.88 7.16
N LEU A 73 -12.08 6.32 5.91
CA LEU A 73 -10.99 6.39 4.93
C LEU A 73 -9.91 7.42 5.32
N VAL A 74 -10.32 8.52 5.96
CA VAL A 74 -9.38 9.49 6.51
C VAL A 74 -8.61 8.88 7.69
N GLU A 75 -9.29 8.17 8.57
CA GLU A 75 -8.66 7.46 9.70
C GLU A 75 -7.66 6.41 9.22
N ASP A 76 -7.99 5.63 8.19
CA ASP A 76 -7.08 4.65 7.58
C ASP A 76 -5.78 5.32 7.11
N VAL A 77 -5.91 6.40 6.32
CA VAL A 77 -4.73 7.09 5.78
C VAL A 77 -3.89 7.71 6.90
N ARG A 78 -4.52 8.26 7.94
CA ARG A 78 -3.80 8.76 9.11
C ARG A 78 -3.10 7.64 9.88
N GLY A 79 -3.71 6.47 9.98
CA GLY A 79 -3.07 5.27 10.52
C GLY A 79 -1.84 4.90 9.70
N PHE A 80 -1.95 4.83 8.37
CA PHE A 80 -0.83 4.51 7.50
C PHE A 80 0.31 5.54 7.60
N GLU A 81 0.01 6.82 7.70
CA GLU A 81 1.02 7.87 7.87
C GLU A 81 1.75 7.78 9.23
N ASN A 82 1.10 7.23 10.26
CA ASN A 82 1.70 7.04 11.58
C ASN A 82 2.50 5.72 11.67
N ASP A 83 2.00 4.66 11.04
CA ASP A 83 2.55 3.31 11.19
C ASP A 83 3.59 2.96 10.11
N LEU A 84 3.57 3.67 8.97
CA LEU A 84 4.43 3.40 7.81
C LEU A 84 5.31 4.61 7.48
N ILE A 85 6.47 4.33 6.88
CA ILE A 85 7.35 5.38 6.39
C ILE A 85 6.87 5.83 5.01
N VAL A 86 6.38 7.07 4.92
CA VAL A 86 5.95 7.66 3.65
C VAL A 86 7.15 8.26 2.91
N LEU A 87 7.50 7.65 1.78
CA LEU A 87 8.55 8.12 0.87
C LEU A 87 8.08 9.33 0.06
N ASP A 88 9.01 10.25 -0.17
CA ASP A 88 8.79 11.40 -1.05
C ASP A 88 8.83 11.00 -2.52
N ASP A 89 7.98 11.67 -3.30
CA ASP A 89 7.85 11.49 -4.74
C ASP A 89 8.37 12.76 -5.43
N VAL A 90 9.69 12.78 -5.66
CA VAL A 90 10.42 13.93 -6.25
C VAL A 90 10.65 13.71 -7.75
N PRO A 91 10.89 14.75 -8.56
CA PRO A 91 11.06 14.61 -10.01
C PRO A 91 12.06 13.52 -10.44
N ALA A 92 13.16 13.35 -9.70
CA ALA A 92 14.16 12.32 -9.97
C ALA A 92 13.63 10.88 -9.88
N VAL A 93 12.57 10.63 -9.09
CA VAL A 93 11.90 9.33 -9.03
C VAL A 93 11.19 9.05 -10.35
N THR A 94 10.47 10.02 -10.88
CA THR A 94 9.81 9.93 -12.20
C THR A 94 10.82 9.75 -13.32
N ASP A 95 11.93 10.49 -13.30
CA ASP A 95 12.98 10.32 -14.30
C ASP A 95 13.52 8.88 -14.30
N LYS A 96 13.74 8.31 -13.10
CA LYS A 96 14.20 6.92 -12.98
C LYS A 96 13.15 5.92 -13.43
N LEU A 97 11.86 6.17 -13.14
CA LEU A 97 10.76 5.35 -13.62
C LEU A 97 10.70 5.34 -15.15
N LEU A 98 10.75 6.51 -15.79
CA LEU A 98 10.71 6.64 -17.24
C LEU A 98 11.92 5.96 -17.92
N GLU A 99 13.12 6.11 -17.34
CA GLU A 99 14.31 5.37 -17.79
C GLU A 99 14.07 3.86 -17.71
N THR A 100 13.57 3.38 -16.57
CA THR A 100 13.31 1.96 -16.32
C THR A 100 12.28 1.42 -17.30
N VAL A 101 11.13 2.09 -17.45
CA VAL A 101 10.08 1.67 -18.41
C VAL A 101 10.61 1.68 -19.84
N GLY A 102 11.42 2.67 -20.23
CA GLY A 102 12.04 2.73 -21.55
C GLY A 102 13.01 1.58 -21.84
N GLN A 103 13.59 0.96 -20.80
CA GLN A 103 14.47 -0.22 -20.94
C GLN A 103 13.67 -1.52 -21.13
N TYR A 104 12.45 -1.60 -20.63
CA TYR A 104 11.59 -2.78 -20.78
C TYR A 104 10.64 -2.58 -21.96
N SER A 105 10.93 -3.25 -23.08
CA SER A 105 9.97 -3.38 -24.18
C SER A 105 8.83 -4.29 -23.75
N VAL A 106 7.74 -3.72 -23.27
CA VAL A 106 6.48 -4.44 -23.10
C VAL A 106 5.78 -4.43 -24.46
N ALA A 107 6.07 -5.45 -25.27
CA ALA A 107 5.40 -5.74 -26.53
C ALA A 107 4.15 -6.59 -26.29
#